data_AF-A0A9D6W5W4-F1
#
_entry.id   AF-A0A9D6W5W4-F1
#
_cell.length_a   1.000
_cell.length_b   1.000
_cell.length_c   1.000
_cell.angle_alpha   90.00
_cell.angle_beta   90.00
_cell.angle_gamma   90.00
#
_symmetry.space_group_name_H-M   'P 1'
#
loop_
_entity.id
_entity.type
_entity.pdbx_description
1 polymer ?
#
loop_
_entity_poly.entity_id
_entity_poly.type
_entity_poly.pdbx_seq_one_letter_code
_entity_poly.pdbx_strand_id
1 'polypeptide(L)'
;MKNRMPSMLRLGAIVLVVAATAGCAEDDDARTDGDAVSDTDDTVSDAGGDTDADADGDADADADGDTDADVGGDADADGDGDADADVTDPGTPVGSMWNTYYYFASEADYAGADDTALYDESCDEIAMVPAEYSDDVCIEGSGRLEDGRVINYASSCSCGRPCPTGGIICYAVLDPAAFPWGMGSRGNALVPLRSWAVDNAFLPYGTVLYAEEWDGVAIPALDGLGGFTHDGCFRADDVGGAIDGNHFDFFAGTAGMWGALEDIHPTGSDFTVYRDGDRCAYLLP
;
A
#
# COMPACT_ATOMS: atom_id res chain seq x y z
N MET A 1 16.31 -27.54 1.82
CA MET A 1 16.46 -27.59 0.36
C MET A 1 15.78 -26.33 -0.17
N LYS A 2 16.55 -25.28 -0.44
CA LYS A 2 16.02 -24.00 -0.95
C LYS A 2 15.61 -24.25 -2.41
N ASN A 3 14.31 -24.17 -2.69
CA ASN A 3 13.79 -24.26 -4.06
C ASN A 3 14.33 -23.06 -4.83
N ARG A 4 15.15 -23.30 -5.86
CA ARG A 4 15.53 -22.28 -6.83
C ARG A 4 14.26 -21.91 -7.60
N MET A 5 13.77 -20.68 -7.44
CA MET A 5 12.86 -20.10 -8.41
C MET A 5 13.58 -20.05 -9.77
N PRO A 6 12.93 -20.51 -10.86
CA PRO A 6 13.52 -20.41 -12.18
C PRO A 6 13.52 -18.95 -12.60
N SER A 7 14.66 -18.48 -13.11
CA SER A 7 14.79 -17.21 -13.83
C SER A 7 13.75 -17.19 -14.97
N MET A 8 12.62 -16.54 -14.72
CA MET A 8 11.64 -16.27 -15.75
C MET A 8 12.16 -15.11 -16.60
N LEU A 9 12.06 -15.35 -17.90
CA LEU A 9 12.48 -14.50 -18.99
C LEU A 9 11.82 -13.12 -18.83
N ARG A 10 12.59 -12.10 -18.40
CA ARG A 10 12.15 -10.70 -18.33
C ARG A 10 11.73 -10.25 -19.74
N LEU A 11 10.42 -10.13 -19.99
CA LEU A 11 9.91 -9.49 -21.20
C LEU A 11 10.09 -7.99 -21.02
N GLY A 12 11.01 -7.42 -21.80
CA GLY A 12 11.47 -6.03 -21.62
C GLY A 12 10.36 -5.01 -21.74
N ALA A 13 10.22 -4.18 -20.70
CA ALA A 13 9.53 -2.91 -20.79
C ALA A 13 10.25 -2.02 -21.82
N ILE A 14 9.50 -1.54 -22.82
CA ILE A 14 9.98 -0.66 -23.88
C ILE A 14 10.14 0.75 -23.29
N VAL A 15 11.38 1.22 -23.15
CA VAL A 15 11.71 2.58 -22.71
C VAL A 15 11.66 3.55 -23.90
N LEU A 16 10.73 4.50 -23.88
CA LEU A 16 10.74 5.68 -24.76
C LEU A 16 11.50 6.81 -24.05
N VAL A 17 12.74 7.05 -24.49
CA VAL A 17 13.60 8.13 -23.98
C VAL A 17 13.09 9.48 -24.49
N VAL A 18 12.61 10.34 -23.58
CA VAL A 18 12.46 11.79 -23.84
C VAL A 18 13.51 12.53 -23.03
N ALA A 19 14.48 13.12 -23.73
CA ALA A 19 15.53 13.94 -23.16
C ALA A 19 14.99 15.33 -22.79
N ALA A 20 15.10 15.72 -21.52
CA ALA A 20 14.91 17.11 -21.07
C ALA A 20 16.26 17.69 -20.62
N THR A 21 16.61 18.82 -21.22
CA THR A 21 17.87 19.55 -21.07
C THR A 21 17.97 20.31 -19.75
N ALA A 22 19.18 20.32 -19.20
CA ALA A 22 19.61 21.07 -18.02
C ALA A 22 19.32 22.59 -18.11
N GLY A 23 18.89 23.15 -16.99
CA GLY A 23 18.88 24.58 -16.72
C GLY A 23 19.31 24.84 -15.27
N CYS A 24 20.53 25.35 -15.11
CA CYS A 24 21.08 25.80 -13.83
C CYS A 24 20.49 27.17 -13.45
N ALA A 25 20.21 27.38 -12.17
CA ALA A 25 20.26 28.70 -11.54
C ALA A 25 20.60 28.52 -10.05
N GLU A 26 21.73 29.13 -9.66
CA GLU A 26 22.19 29.36 -8.30
C GLU A 26 21.40 30.53 -7.70
N ASP A 27 21.05 30.48 -6.42
CA ASP A 27 20.91 31.68 -5.59
C ASP A 27 21.15 31.33 -4.11
N ASP A 28 22.22 31.93 -3.59
CA ASP A 28 22.56 32.05 -2.17
C ASP A 28 21.52 32.93 -1.46
N ASP A 29 21.10 32.54 -0.25
CA ASP A 29 20.85 33.54 0.80
C ASP A 29 20.79 32.89 2.19
N ALA A 30 21.82 33.24 2.98
CA ALA A 30 21.92 32.94 4.39
C ALA A 30 20.88 33.75 5.20
N ARG A 31 20.14 33.06 6.08
CA ARG A 31 19.55 33.67 7.27
C ARG A 31 19.77 32.77 8.48
N THR A 32 20.75 33.18 9.29
CA THR A 32 20.85 32.88 10.70
C THR A 32 19.64 33.48 11.44
N ASP A 33 19.03 32.72 12.33
CA ASP A 33 18.56 33.13 13.67
C ASP A 33 17.58 32.07 14.20
N GLY A 34 17.91 31.48 15.35
CA GLY A 34 17.09 30.45 15.98
C GLY A 34 17.66 30.04 17.32
N ASP A 35 17.28 30.80 18.35
CA ASP A 35 17.63 30.68 19.76
C ASP A 35 17.64 29.25 20.30
N ALA A 36 18.74 28.92 20.98
CA ALA A 36 18.81 27.81 21.90
C ALA A 36 18.09 28.18 23.21
N VAL A 37 16.99 27.49 23.51
CA VAL A 37 16.44 27.44 24.87
C VAL A 37 16.49 25.99 25.33
N SER A 38 17.44 25.75 26.22
CA SER A 38 17.55 24.55 27.03
C SER A 38 16.64 24.69 28.24
N ASP A 39 15.58 23.90 28.33
CA ASP A 39 14.91 23.61 29.60
C ASP A 39 15.00 22.11 29.86
N THR A 40 15.97 21.79 30.71
CA THR A 40 16.06 20.55 31.45
C THR A 40 15.38 20.72 32.80
N ASP A 41 14.80 19.61 33.25
CA ASP A 41 14.38 19.29 34.62
C ASP A 41 12.91 19.60 34.95
N ASP A 42 12.11 18.53 35.09
CA ASP A 42 11.54 18.21 36.38
C ASP A 42 10.94 16.80 36.34
N THR A 43 11.64 15.88 37.00
CA THR A 43 11.10 14.59 37.44
C THR A 43 10.03 14.83 38.51
N VAL A 44 8.80 14.37 38.29
CA VAL A 44 7.86 14.08 39.38
C VAL A 44 7.25 12.71 39.16
N SER A 45 7.66 11.79 40.03
CA SER A 45 6.98 10.53 40.26
C SER A 45 5.71 10.81 41.05
N ASP A 46 4.55 10.37 40.56
CA ASP A 46 3.43 10.07 41.45
C ASP A 46 2.77 8.77 41.02
N ALA A 47 3.00 7.77 41.87
CA ALA A 47 2.24 6.56 41.95
C ALA A 47 0.98 6.85 42.77
N GLY A 48 -0.18 6.75 42.14
CA GLY A 48 -1.48 6.77 42.79
C GLY A 48 -2.37 5.79 42.05
N GLY A 49 -2.47 4.58 42.59
CA GLY A 49 -3.47 3.61 42.15
C GLY A 49 -4.75 3.87 42.92
N ASP A 50 -5.86 3.96 42.20
CA ASP A 50 -7.20 3.81 42.76
C ASP A 50 -7.93 2.82 41.86
N THR A 51 -8.14 1.63 42.43
CA THR A 51 -8.99 0.57 41.90
C THR A 51 -10.36 0.72 42.55
N ASP A 52 -11.28 1.37 41.87
CA ASP A 52 -12.70 1.36 42.26
C ASP A 52 -13.45 0.41 41.34
N ALA A 53 -13.73 -0.75 41.91
CA ALA A 53 -14.56 -1.79 41.36
C ALA A 53 -16.01 -1.49 41.75
N ASP A 54 -16.78 -0.91 40.83
CA ASP A 54 -18.23 -0.81 40.96
C ASP A 54 -18.88 -1.96 40.18
N ALA A 55 -19.12 -3.04 40.91
CA ALA A 55 -19.94 -4.16 40.53
C ALA A 55 -21.34 -3.95 41.12
N ASP A 56 -22.20 -3.22 40.39
CA ASP A 56 -23.62 -3.16 40.69
C ASP A 56 -24.36 -4.11 39.73
N GLY A 57 -24.65 -5.29 40.27
CA GLY A 57 -25.60 -6.21 39.68
C GLY A 57 -26.99 -5.84 40.13
N ASP A 58 -27.85 -5.49 39.17
CA ASP A 58 -29.30 -5.53 39.35
C ASP A 58 -29.88 -6.51 38.34
N ALA A 59 -30.27 -7.66 38.89
CA ALA A 59 -31.16 -8.61 38.29
C ALA A 59 -32.59 -8.20 38.67
N ASP A 60 -33.39 -7.79 37.68
CA ASP A 60 -34.84 -7.75 37.81
C ASP A 60 -35.44 -8.61 36.70
N ALA A 61 -35.86 -9.80 37.11
CA ALA A 61 -36.88 -10.59 36.45
C ALA A 61 -38.26 -9.97 36.73
N ASP A 62 -39.16 -10.06 35.75
CA ASP A 62 -40.62 -10.27 35.84
C ASP A 62 -41.24 -9.70 34.55
N ALA A 63 -41.79 -10.51 33.64
CA ALA A 63 -43.02 -11.28 33.70
C ALA A 63 -44.08 -10.65 32.77
N ASP A 64 -44.43 -11.43 31.74
CA ASP A 64 -45.74 -11.67 31.13
C ASP A 64 -46.72 -10.51 30.91
N GLY A 65 -47.13 -10.33 29.65
CA GLY A 65 -48.29 -9.53 29.30
C GLY A 65 -48.64 -9.57 27.82
N ASP A 66 -49.12 -10.71 27.34
CA ASP A 66 -49.87 -10.79 26.08
C ASP A 66 -51.07 -9.83 26.14
N THR A 67 -51.12 -8.88 25.22
CA THR A 67 -52.39 -8.29 24.77
C THR A 67 -52.41 -8.31 23.25
N ASP A 68 -53.05 -9.35 22.72
CA ASP A 68 -53.61 -9.38 21.38
C ASP A 68 -54.63 -8.23 21.24
N ALA A 69 -54.34 -7.29 20.35
CA ALA A 69 -55.33 -6.37 19.82
C ALA A 69 -55.08 -6.21 18.32
N ASP A 70 -55.65 -7.15 17.57
CA ASP A 70 -55.90 -7.02 16.15
C ASP A 70 -56.77 -5.76 15.90
N VAL A 71 -56.18 -4.72 15.33
CA VAL A 71 -56.93 -3.70 14.60
C VAL A 71 -56.33 -3.63 13.21
N GLY A 72 -57.06 -4.23 12.28
CA GLY A 72 -56.75 -4.21 10.85
C GLY A 72 -56.73 -2.79 10.29
N GLY A 73 -55.71 -2.56 9.48
CA GLY A 73 -55.60 -1.41 8.60
C GLY A 73 -54.86 -1.88 7.34
N ASP A 74 -55.62 -2.42 6.40
CA ASP A 74 -55.17 -2.66 5.03
C ASP A 74 -54.74 -1.31 4.43
N ALA A 75 -53.43 -1.13 4.30
CA ALA A 75 -52.83 -0.20 3.36
C ALA A 75 -51.84 -1.02 2.54
N ASP A 76 -52.34 -1.51 1.42
CA ASP A 76 -51.54 -2.04 0.31
C ASP A 76 -50.56 -0.94 -0.12
N ALA A 77 -49.34 -1.03 0.38
CA ALA A 77 -48.18 -0.45 -0.24
C ALA A 77 -47.28 -1.62 -0.60
N ASP A 78 -47.47 -2.13 -1.81
CA ASP A 78 -46.51 -2.96 -2.54
C ASP A 78 -45.24 -2.14 -2.75
N GLY A 79 -44.47 -1.99 -1.67
CA GLY A 79 -43.07 -1.70 -1.70
C GLY A 79 -42.37 -3.01 -1.50
N ASP A 80 -42.33 -3.84 -2.54
CA ASP A 80 -41.31 -4.88 -2.72
C ASP A 80 -39.96 -4.14 -2.92
N GLY A 81 -39.54 -3.40 -1.91
CA GLY A 81 -38.15 -3.20 -1.63
C GLY A 81 -37.71 -4.53 -1.05
N ASP A 82 -37.40 -5.46 -1.95
CA ASP A 82 -36.37 -6.45 -1.69
C ASP A 82 -35.17 -5.64 -1.19
N ALA A 83 -35.10 -5.47 0.12
CA ALA A 83 -33.87 -5.23 0.81
C ALA A 83 -33.07 -6.51 0.60
N ASP A 84 -32.52 -6.64 -0.60
CA ASP A 84 -31.28 -7.34 -0.85
C ASP A 84 -30.27 -6.68 0.09
N ALA A 85 -30.29 -7.13 1.33
CA ALA A 85 -29.15 -7.00 2.20
C ALA A 85 -27.99 -7.63 1.42
N ASP A 86 -27.06 -6.75 1.01
CA ASP A 86 -25.71 -7.04 0.53
C ASP A 86 -25.39 -6.80 -0.95
N VAL A 87 -25.97 -5.77 -1.58
CA VAL A 87 -25.24 -5.05 -2.65
C VAL A 87 -24.96 -3.63 -2.16
N THR A 88 -23.89 -3.50 -1.37
CA THR A 88 -23.31 -2.20 -1.05
C THR A 88 -22.98 -1.46 -2.35
N ASP A 89 -23.38 -0.20 -2.47
CA ASP A 89 -23.16 0.65 -3.65
C ASP A 89 -21.69 0.53 -4.14
N PRO A 90 -21.44 0.03 -5.37
CA PRO A 90 -20.09 -0.07 -5.91
C PRO A 90 -19.48 1.32 -6.18
N GLY A 91 -20.31 2.35 -6.31
CA GLY A 91 -19.90 3.73 -6.53
C GLY A 91 -19.98 4.18 -7.99
N THR A 92 -19.22 5.22 -8.31
CA THR A 92 -19.19 5.82 -9.65
C THR A 92 -18.30 5.02 -10.59
N PRO A 93 -18.76 4.61 -11.79
CA PRO A 93 -17.93 3.93 -12.76
C PRO A 93 -16.73 4.79 -13.18
N VAL A 94 -15.52 4.23 -13.08
CA VAL A 94 -14.29 4.79 -13.64
C VAL A 94 -14.13 4.32 -15.09
N GLY A 95 -14.46 3.05 -15.36
CA GLY A 95 -14.33 2.40 -16.66
C GLY A 95 -13.41 1.19 -16.62
N SER A 96 -12.94 0.76 -17.79
CA SER A 96 -11.95 -0.34 -17.91
C SER A 96 -10.57 0.18 -17.50
N MET A 97 -9.96 -0.46 -16.52
CA MET A 97 -8.56 -0.24 -16.14
C MET A 97 -7.78 -1.54 -16.31
N TRP A 98 -6.47 -1.46 -16.58
CA TRP A 98 -5.64 -2.66 -16.76
C TRP A 98 -4.44 -2.67 -15.83
N ASN A 99 -3.97 -3.87 -15.47
CA ASN A 99 -2.99 -4.03 -14.40
C ASN A 99 -1.57 -4.37 -14.87
N THR A 100 -0.60 -3.95 -14.07
CA THR A 100 0.66 -4.66 -13.82
C THR A 100 0.73 -5.01 -12.32
N TYR A 101 1.87 -5.56 -11.88
CA TYR A 101 2.15 -5.76 -10.46
C TYR A 101 3.53 -5.21 -10.10
N TYR A 102 3.64 -4.76 -8.86
CA TYR A 102 4.89 -4.45 -8.18
C TYR A 102 4.88 -5.07 -6.78
N TYR A 103 6.05 -5.24 -6.19
CA TYR A 103 6.20 -5.90 -4.89
C TYR A 103 7.27 -5.24 -4.02
N PHE A 104 7.33 -5.61 -2.75
CA PHE A 104 8.34 -5.12 -1.82
C PHE A 104 9.52 -6.10 -1.81
N ALA A 105 10.67 -5.68 -2.34
CA ALA A 105 11.83 -6.56 -2.51
C ALA A 105 12.40 -6.98 -1.14
N SER A 106 12.71 -8.27 -0.95
CA SER A 106 13.39 -8.75 0.26
C SER A 106 14.81 -9.21 -0.06
N GLU A 107 15.80 -8.60 0.57
CA GLU A 107 17.21 -8.97 0.38
C GLU A 107 17.47 -10.46 0.64
N ALA A 108 16.74 -11.04 1.60
CA ALA A 108 16.85 -12.45 1.97
C ALA A 108 16.50 -13.44 0.84
N ASP A 109 15.80 -12.99 -0.21
CA ASP A 109 15.45 -13.81 -1.38
C ASP A 109 16.62 -13.94 -2.37
N TYR A 110 17.64 -13.09 -2.24
CA TYR A 110 18.77 -13.02 -3.14
C TYR A 110 19.97 -13.77 -2.56
N ALA A 111 20.76 -14.36 -3.45
CA ALA A 111 21.99 -15.03 -3.09
C ALA A 111 23.16 -14.35 -3.81
N GLY A 112 24.31 -14.29 -3.17
CA GLY A 112 25.47 -13.64 -3.76
C GLY A 112 26.40 -13.09 -2.71
N ALA A 113 27.35 -12.28 -3.16
CA ALA A 113 28.15 -11.44 -2.27
C ALA A 113 27.48 -10.08 -2.13
N ASP A 114 27.62 -9.49 -0.95
CA ASP A 114 27.20 -8.12 -0.67
C ASP A 114 28.29 -7.17 -1.18
N ASP A 115 28.27 -6.91 -2.48
CA ASP A 115 29.30 -6.17 -3.21
C ASP A 115 28.78 -4.92 -3.92
N THR A 116 27.50 -4.61 -3.73
CA THR A 116 26.82 -3.46 -4.32
C THR A 116 26.34 -2.52 -3.23
N ALA A 117 26.86 -1.29 -3.22
CA ALA A 117 26.47 -0.28 -2.24
C ALA A 117 25.12 0.36 -2.58
N LEU A 118 24.27 0.52 -1.57
CA LEU A 118 23.10 1.41 -1.59
C LEU A 118 23.41 2.67 -0.81
N TYR A 119 22.97 3.82 -1.31
CA TYR A 119 23.26 5.13 -0.73
C TYR A 119 21.98 5.88 -0.37
N ASP A 120 22.08 6.74 0.63
CA ASP A 120 21.07 7.75 0.93
C ASP A 120 21.31 9.06 0.17
N GLU A 121 20.39 10.03 0.32
CA GLU A 121 20.48 11.33 -0.36
C GLU A 121 21.68 12.18 0.05
N SER A 122 22.29 11.89 1.21
CA SER A 122 23.54 12.52 1.66
C SER A 122 24.78 11.84 1.10
N CYS A 123 24.59 10.81 0.27
CA CYS A 123 25.64 9.94 -0.26
C CYS A 123 26.38 9.13 0.81
N ASP A 124 25.73 8.91 1.95
CA ASP A 124 26.22 7.97 2.94
C ASP A 124 25.76 6.55 2.57
N GLU A 125 26.67 5.58 2.75
CA GLU A 125 26.38 4.17 2.46
C GLU A 125 25.40 3.62 3.50
N ILE A 126 24.27 3.08 3.02
CA ILE A 126 23.25 2.44 3.86
C ILE A 126 23.65 0.98 4.17
N ALA A 127 24.04 0.26 3.11
CA ALA A 127 24.41 -1.16 3.16
C ALA A 127 25.12 -1.58 1.87
N MET A 128 25.91 -2.64 1.97
CA MET A 128 26.33 -3.47 0.84
C MET A 128 25.33 -4.61 0.70
N VAL A 129 24.87 -4.88 -0.52
CA VAL A 129 23.82 -5.86 -0.82
C VAL A 129 24.17 -6.65 -2.09
N PRO A 130 23.46 -7.76 -2.40
CA PRO A 130 23.60 -8.44 -3.68
C PRO A 130 23.17 -7.54 -4.85
N ALA A 131 23.91 -7.58 -5.96
CA ALA A 131 23.62 -6.77 -7.14
C ALA A 131 22.19 -6.97 -7.70
N GLU A 132 21.69 -8.20 -7.68
CA GLU A 132 20.33 -8.53 -8.15
C GLU A 132 19.25 -7.92 -7.23
N TYR A 133 19.47 -7.91 -5.91
CA TYR A 133 18.57 -7.21 -4.99
C TYR A 133 18.58 -5.70 -5.28
N SER A 134 19.75 -5.11 -5.53
CA SER A 134 19.86 -3.70 -5.90
C SER A 134 19.15 -3.36 -7.22
N ASP A 135 19.15 -4.28 -8.19
CA ASP A 135 18.43 -4.10 -9.46
C ASP A 135 16.92 -4.12 -9.25
N ASP A 136 16.43 -5.03 -8.40
CA ASP A 136 15.00 -5.20 -8.22
C ASP A 136 14.43 -4.13 -7.28
N VAL A 137 15.09 -3.82 -6.15
CA VAL A 137 14.64 -2.77 -5.23
C VAL A 137 14.58 -1.37 -5.88
N CYS A 138 15.40 -1.10 -6.90
CA CYS A 138 15.33 0.17 -7.62
C CYS A 138 14.15 0.24 -8.60
N ILE A 139 13.73 -0.91 -9.16
CA ILE A 139 12.58 -1.01 -10.08
C ILE A 139 11.29 -0.97 -9.28
N GLU A 140 11.22 -1.76 -8.21
CA GLU A 140 10.06 -1.85 -7.33
C GLU A 140 9.88 -0.61 -6.43
N GLY A 141 10.95 0.13 -6.19
CA GLY A 141 10.94 1.39 -5.43
C GLY A 141 10.98 1.22 -3.90
N SER A 142 10.86 0.01 -3.36
CA SER A 142 10.97 -0.23 -1.92
C SER A 142 11.40 -1.67 -1.60
N GLY A 143 12.03 -1.85 -0.44
CA GLY A 143 12.48 -3.18 0.00
C GLY A 143 12.96 -3.26 1.43
N ARG A 144 13.26 -4.48 1.86
CA ARG A 144 13.77 -4.81 3.19
C ARG A 144 15.15 -5.42 3.11
N LEU A 145 16.07 -4.83 3.87
CA LEU A 145 17.41 -5.35 4.08
C LEU A 145 17.40 -6.56 5.02
N GLU A 146 18.44 -7.39 4.97
CA GLU A 146 18.57 -8.59 5.80
C GLU A 146 18.57 -8.26 7.31
N ASP A 147 19.05 -7.08 7.69
CA ASP A 147 19.03 -6.58 9.07
C ASP A 147 17.65 -6.05 9.53
N GLY A 148 16.65 -6.10 8.65
CA GLY A 148 15.26 -5.75 8.94
C GLY A 148 14.90 -4.30 8.66
N ARG A 149 15.86 -3.42 8.33
CA ARG A 149 15.57 -2.04 7.90
C ARG A 149 14.71 -2.05 6.63
N VAL A 150 13.78 -1.09 6.56
CA VAL A 150 12.98 -0.83 5.36
C VAL A 150 13.62 0.34 4.62
N ILE A 151 13.81 0.18 3.32
CA ILE A 151 14.29 1.24 2.43
C ILE A 151 13.23 1.56 1.38
N ASN A 152 13.20 2.81 0.95
CA ASN A 152 12.28 3.30 -0.06
C ASN A 152 13.01 4.27 -0.99
N TYR A 153 12.60 4.34 -2.25
CA TYR A 153 13.05 5.37 -3.18
C TYR A 153 12.88 6.74 -2.52
N ALA A 154 13.95 7.52 -2.51
CA ALA A 154 13.93 8.91 -2.05
C ALA A 154 14.04 9.86 -3.24
N SER A 155 15.12 9.71 -4.02
CA SER A 155 15.38 10.58 -5.17
C SER A 155 16.38 9.97 -6.15
N SER A 156 16.53 10.63 -7.29
CA SER A 156 17.70 10.44 -8.14
C SER A 156 18.87 11.30 -7.64
N CYS A 157 20.05 10.69 -7.49
CA CYS A 157 21.24 11.31 -6.90
C CYS A 157 22.51 10.95 -7.68
N SER A 158 23.64 11.58 -7.39
CA SER A 158 24.91 11.35 -8.13
C SER A 158 25.72 10.15 -7.66
N CYS A 159 25.51 9.70 -6.42
CA CYS A 159 26.24 8.62 -5.76
C CYS A 159 25.52 7.28 -5.78
N GLY A 160 24.22 7.29 -6.11
CA GLY A 160 23.42 6.08 -6.19
C GLY A 160 23.87 5.12 -7.29
N ARG A 161 23.17 4.01 -7.42
CA ARG A 161 23.42 3.04 -8.49
C ARG A 161 22.48 3.29 -9.67
N PRO A 162 22.96 3.21 -10.93
CA PRO A 162 22.09 3.24 -12.10
C PRO A 162 21.06 2.12 -12.04
N CYS A 163 19.78 2.46 -12.16
CA CYS A 163 18.72 1.47 -12.22
C CYS A 163 18.56 0.92 -13.64
N PRO A 164 18.26 -0.38 -13.85
CA PRO A 164 18.07 -0.94 -15.19
C PRO A 164 16.99 -0.25 -16.02
N THR A 165 15.99 0.35 -15.36
CA THR A 165 14.89 1.10 -15.99
C THR A 165 15.19 2.60 -16.17
N GLY A 166 16.33 3.07 -15.66
CA GLY A 166 16.80 4.46 -15.76
C GLY A 166 16.87 5.19 -14.43
N GLY A 167 17.63 6.29 -14.39
CA GLY A 167 17.92 7.02 -13.16
C GLY A 167 19.10 6.45 -12.36
N ILE A 168 19.53 7.20 -11.35
CA ILE A 168 20.60 6.82 -10.42
C ILE A 168 20.00 6.99 -9.02
N ILE A 169 19.72 5.90 -8.33
CA ILE A 169 18.75 5.90 -7.23
C ILE A 169 19.43 5.98 -5.86
N CYS A 170 18.93 6.89 -5.02
CA CYS A 170 19.21 6.93 -3.59
C CYS A 170 17.94 6.61 -2.80
N TYR A 171 18.12 6.09 -1.59
CA TYR A 171 17.05 5.59 -0.74
C TYR A 171 16.95 6.37 0.56
N ALA A 172 15.75 6.35 1.16
CA ALA A 172 15.54 6.69 2.55
C ALA A 172 15.40 5.40 3.35
N VAL A 173 15.98 5.37 4.56
CA VAL A 173 15.67 4.34 5.55
C VAL A 173 14.42 4.78 6.31
N LEU A 174 13.39 3.94 6.30
CA LEU A 174 12.11 4.23 6.94
C LEU A 174 12.00 3.57 8.32
N ASP A 175 11.11 4.09 9.16
CA ASP A 175 10.66 3.40 10.37
C ASP A 175 9.83 2.16 9.97
N PRO A 176 10.29 0.93 10.25
CA PRO A 176 9.59 -0.29 9.86
C PRO A 176 8.26 -0.49 10.60
N ALA A 177 8.02 0.19 11.72
CA ALA A 177 6.73 0.14 12.41
C ALA A 177 5.67 0.99 11.71
N ALA A 178 6.08 2.14 11.15
CA ALA A 178 5.20 3.03 10.40
C ALA A 178 5.00 2.57 8.94
N PHE A 179 6.06 2.05 8.32
CA PHE A 179 6.08 1.67 6.90
C PHE A 179 6.55 0.22 6.73
N PRO A 180 5.78 -0.78 7.23
CA PRO A 180 6.21 -2.17 7.20
C PRO A 180 6.40 -2.72 5.78
N TRP A 181 5.79 -2.10 4.77
CA TRP A 181 5.83 -2.51 3.37
C TRP A 181 6.27 -1.38 2.42
N GLY A 182 6.97 -0.38 2.96
CA GLY A 182 7.32 0.81 2.20
C GLY A 182 6.27 1.91 2.26
N MET A 183 6.60 3.03 1.61
CA MET A 183 5.86 4.28 1.65
C MET A 183 5.39 4.64 0.24
N GLY A 184 4.10 4.93 0.10
CA GLY A 184 3.52 5.43 -1.14
C GLY A 184 3.83 6.92 -1.37
N SER A 185 3.52 7.39 -2.56
CA SER A 185 3.85 8.73 -3.08
C SER A 185 3.41 9.96 -2.24
N ARG A 186 2.59 9.76 -1.20
CA ARG A 186 2.10 10.83 -0.30
C ARG A 186 2.46 10.62 1.17
N GLY A 187 3.40 9.72 1.47
CA GLY A 187 3.82 9.46 2.85
C GLY A 187 2.89 8.53 3.61
N ASN A 188 1.98 7.85 2.92
CA ASN A 188 1.14 6.77 3.43
C ASN A 188 1.88 5.43 3.44
N ALA A 189 1.50 4.53 4.34
CA ALA A 189 1.99 3.17 4.33
C ALA A 189 1.30 2.37 3.22
N LEU A 190 2.08 1.65 2.41
CA LEU A 190 1.53 0.70 1.45
C LEU A 190 0.99 -0.53 2.17
N VAL A 191 -0.11 -1.07 1.64
CA VAL A 191 -0.80 -2.24 2.18
C VAL A 191 -0.86 -3.31 1.09
N PRO A 192 -0.14 -4.44 1.25
CA PRO A 192 -0.21 -5.53 0.31
C PRO A 192 -1.65 -5.95 0.04
N LEU A 193 -1.94 -6.31 -1.21
CA LEU A 193 -3.27 -6.77 -1.63
C LEU A 193 -4.36 -5.68 -1.54
N ARG A 194 -4.01 -4.40 -1.30
CA ARG A 194 -4.97 -3.27 -1.20
C ARG A 194 -4.51 -2.01 -1.91
N SER A 195 -3.22 -1.69 -1.88
CA SER A 195 -2.68 -0.46 -2.48
C SER A 195 -2.47 -0.59 -3.99
N TRP A 196 -2.92 0.40 -4.75
CA TRP A 196 -2.63 0.56 -6.17
C TRP A 196 -1.76 1.78 -6.43
N ALA A 197 -0.77 1.63 -7.32
CA ALA A 197 -0.16 2.77 -7.97
C ALA A 197 -1.00 3.19 -9.17
N VAL A 198 -1.32 4.48 -9.29
CA VAL A 198 -2.23 5.00 -10.33
C VAL A 198 -1.72 6.31 -10.92
N ASP A 199 -2.25 6.70 -12.08
CA ASP A 199 -2.09 8.05 -12.59
C ASP A 199 -3.04 9.01 -11.86
N ASN A 200 -2.47 9.91 -11.05
CA ASN A 200 -3.23 10.90 -10.28
C ASN A 200 -3.99 11.94 -11.13
N ALA A 201 -3.65 12.11 -12.40
CA ALA A 201 -4.42 12.96 -13.32
C ALA A 201 -5.71 12.27 -13.78
N PHE A 202 -5.70 10.94 -13.86
CA PHE A 202 -6.86 10.11 -14.20
C PHE A 202 -7.71 9.77 -12.97
N LEU A 203 -7.06 9.34 -11.89
CA LEU A 203 -7.70 8.89 -10.65
C LEU A 203 -7.05 9.56 -9.44
N PRO A 204 -7.76 10.42 -8.69
CA PRO A 204 -7.16 11.12 -7.56
C PRO A 204 -6.57 10.18 -6.50
N TYR A 205 -5.45 10.58 -5.91
CA TYR A 205 -4.87 9.91 -4.75
C TYR A 205 -5.90 9.75 -3.61
N GLY A 206 -5.83 8.62 -2.90
CA GLY A 206 -6.67 8.28 -1.76
C GLY A 206 -8.07 7.79 -2.12
N THR A 207 -8.41 7.75 -3.43
CA THR A 207 -9.67 7.20 -3.91
C THR A 207 -9.79 5.73 -3.51
N VAL A 208 -10.92 5.35 -2.92
CA VAL A 208 -11.28 3.94 -2.70
C VAL A 208 -11.92 3.39 -3.96
N LEU A 209 -11.51 2.17 -4.32
CA LEU A 209 -11.82 1.55 -5.60
C LEU A 209 -12.45 0.19 -5.38
N TYR A 210 -13.41 -0.14 -6.24
CA TYR A 210 -13.97 -1.47 -6.35
C TYR A 210 -13.70 -2.00 -7.75
N ALA A 211 -13.02 -3.15 -7.86
CA ALA A 211 -12.80 -3.87 -9.11
C ALA A 211 -13.55 -5.20 -9.06
N GLU A 212 -14.56 -5.34 -9.92
CA GLU A 212 -15.50 -6.48 -9.89
C GLU A 212 -14.79 -7.83 -10.04
N GLU A 213 -13.79 -7.92 -10.90
CA GLU A 213 -13.09 -9.17 -11.22
C GLU A 213 -12.18 -9.65 -10.07
N TRP A 214 -11.97 -8.83 -9.05
CA TRP A 214 -11.30 -9.20 -7.80
C TRP A 214 -12.26 -9.57 -6.68
N ASP A 215 -13.57 -9.35 -6.84
CA ASP A 215 -14.56 -9.76 -5.85
C ASP A 215 -14.76 -11.28 -5.87
N GLY A 216 -14.69 -11.91 -4.69
CA GLY A 216 -14.81 -13.35 -4.55
C GLY A 216 -13.54 -14.14 -4.92
N VAL A 217 -12.46 -13.47 -5.30
CA VAL A 217 -11.20 -14.14 -5.68
C VAL A 217 -10.49 -14.70 -4.46
N ALA A 218 -10.20 -16.00 -4.43
CA ALA A 218 -9.42 -16.62 -3.37
C ALA A 218 -7.93 -16.29 -3.51
N ILE A 219 -7.38 -15.54 -2.56
CA ILE A 219 -5.95 -15.22 -2.50
C ILE A 219 -5.20 -16.34 -1.77
N PRO A 220 -4.17 -16.95 -2.37
CA PRO A 220 -3.40 -18.00 -1.70
C PRO A 220 -2.69 -17.48 -0.46
N ALA A 221 -2.51 -18.34 0.55
CA ALA A 221 -1.65 -18.00 1.68
C ALA A 221 -0.18 -18.22 1.29
N LEU A 222 0.59 -17.13 1.17
CA LEU A 222 1.98 -17.17 0.72
C LEU A 222 2.78 -16.04 1.38
N ASP A 223 3.98 -16.36 1.86
CA ASP A 223 4.92 -15.42 2.51
C ASP A 223 4.32 -14.58 3.65
N GLY A 224 3.34 -15.14 4.36
CA GLY A 224 2.64 -14.45 5.46
C GLY A 224 1.54 -13.49 5.00
N LEU A 225 1.22 -13.47 3.70
CA LEU A 225 0.12 -12.73 3.09
C LEU A 225 -0.98 -13.67 2.59
N GLY A 226 -2.16 -13.11 2.30
CA GLY A 226 -3.26 -13.84 1.67
C GLY A 226 -3.97 -14.84 2.58
N GLY A 227 -4.54 -15.90 1.99
CA GLY A 227 -5.35 -16.89 2.70
C GLY A 227 -6.80 -16.46 2.95
N PHE A 228 -7.28 -15.47 2.21
CA PHE A 228 -8.63 -14.91 2.32
C PHE A 228 -9.27 -14.78 0.93
N THR A 229 -10.57 -14.51 0.91
CA THR A 229 -11.29 -14.14 -0.31
C THR A 229 -11.29 -12.62 -0.45
N HIS A 230 -10.70 -12.12 -1.52
CA HIS A 230 -10.68 -10.71 -1.84
C HIS A 230 -12.10 -10.22 -2.15
N ASP A 231 -12.42 -9.00 -1.71
CA ASP A 231 -13.75 -8.37 -1.77
C ASP A 231 -13.87 -7.31 -2.88
N GLY A 232 -12.86 -7.28 -3.75
CA GLY A 232 -12.70 -6.31 -4.84
C GLY A 232 -12.24 -4.91 -4.41
N CYS A 233 -11.99 -4.65 -3.13
CA CYS A 233 -11.69 -3.31 -2.64
C CYS A 233 -10.20 -2.96 -2.60
N PHE A 234 -9.87 -1.77 -3.09
CA PHE A 234 -8.52 -1.22 -3.20
C PHE A 234 -8.47 0.27 -2.86
N ARG A 235 -7.26 0.84 -2.78
CA ARG A 235 -7.04 2.27 -2.59
C ARG A 235 -5.91 2.79 -3.49
N ALA A 236 -6.14 3.94 -4.12
CA ALA A 236 -5.14 4.68 -4.88
C ALA A 236 -4.10 5.28 -3.94
N ASP A 237 -3.01 4.55 -3.70
CA ASP A 237 -2.04 4.83 -2.64
C ASP A 237 -0.68 5.25 -3.13
N ASP A 238 -0.40 5.05 -4.41
CA ASP A 238 0.93 5.27 -4.95
C ASP A 238 0.92 5.78 -6.39
N VAL A 239 2.10 6.06 -6.93
CA VAL A 239 2.34 6.39 -8.35
C VAL A 239 3.59 5.68 -8.83
N GLY A 240 3.68 5.42 -10.14
CA GLY A 240 4.88 4.87 -10.77
C GLY A 240 5.22 5.62 -12.05
N GLY A 241 6.50 5.62 -12.44
CA GLY A 241 6.97 6.40 -13.59
C GLY A 241 6.39 5.95 -14.95
N ALA A 242 5.89 4.71 -15.03
CA ALA A 242 5.26 4.15 -16.23
C ALA A 242 3.72 4.07 -16.12
N ILE A 243 3.13 4.51 -15.00
CA ILE A 243 1.70 4.40 -14.74
C ILE A 243 1.00 5.64 -15.32
N ASP A 244 0.23 5.46 -16.39
CA ASP A 244 -0.39 6.53 -17.18
C ASP A 244 -1.84 6.18 -17.55
N GLY A 245 -2.76 7.13 -17.39
CA GLY A 245 -4.16 6.97 -17.75
C GLY A 245 -4.86 5.84 -16.96
N ASN A 246 -5.43 4.88 -17.68
CA ASN A 246 -6.20 3.77 -17.10
C ASN A 246 -5.35 2.54 -16.72
N HIS A 247 -4.02 2.68 -16.71
CA HIS A 247 -3.10 1.68 -16.17
C HIS A 247 -3.02 1.85 -14.64
N PHE A 248 -3.10 0.74 -13.90
CA PHE A 248 -2.72 0.70 -12.49
C PHE A 248 -1.69 -0.40 -12.23
N ASP A 249 -0.93 -0.23 -11.17
CA ASP A 249 -0.01 -1.24 -10.66
C ASP A 249 -0.51 -1.80 -9.34
N PHE A 250 -0.69 -3.12 -9.25
CA PHE A 250 -1.20 -3.76 -8.04
C PHE A 250 -0.04 -4.16 -7.11
N PHE A 251 -0.01 -3.59 -5.90
CA PHE A 251 0.94 -3.96 -4.87
C PHE A 251 0.71 -5.36 -4.30
N ALA A 252 1.52 -6.32 -4.75
CA ALA A 252 1.43 -7.71 -4.34
C ALA A 252 2.00 -7.99 -2.94
N GLY A 253 2.85 -7.11 -2.42
CA GLY A 253 3.59 -7.31 -1.18
C GLY A 253 4.88 -8.12 -1.38
N THR A 254 4.83 -9.38 -1.81
CA THR A 254 6.05 -10.18 -2.04
C THR A 254 6.17 -10.63 -3.50
N ALA A 255 7.41 -10.93 -3.94
CA ALA A 255 7.66 -11.50 -5.26
C ALA A 255 6.93 -12.85 -5.46
N GLY A 256 6.86 -13.66 -4.40
CA GLY A 256 6.09 -14.91 -4.41
C GLY A 256 4.60 -14.65 -4.64
N MET A 257 4.03 -13.67 -3.93
CA MET A 257 2.63 -13.29 -4.12
C MET A 257 2.38 -12.73 -5.52
N TRP A 258 3.26 -11.87 -6.04
CA TRP A 258 3.16 -11.39 -7.42
C TRP A 258 3.05 -12.55 -8.41
N GLY A 259 3.95 -13.53 -8.33
CA GLY A 259 3.90 -14.71 -9.19
C GLY A 259 2.58 -15.50 -9.07
N ALA A 260 1.98 -15.56 -7.88
CA ALA A 260 0.69 -16.19 -7.69
C ALA A 260 -0.48 -15.36 -8.25
N LEU A 261 -0.41 -14.03 -8.20
CA LEU A 261 -1.44 -13.14 -8.77
C LEU A 261 -1.40 -13.15 -10.31
N GLU A 262 -0.21 -13.28 -10.93
CA GLU A 262 -0.07 -13.49 -12.38
C GLU A 262 -0.81 -14.74 -12.88
N ASP A 263 -0.86 -15.81 -12.08
CA ASP A 263 -1.61 -17.03 -12.42
C ASP A 263 -3.14 -16.84 -12.31
N ILE A 264 -3.61 -15.83 -11.55
CA ILE A 264 -5.03 -15.51 -11.36
C ILE A 264 -5.49 -14.50 -12.42
N HIS A 265 -4.83 -13.34 -12.44
CA HIS A 265 -5.09 -12.23 -13.34
C HIS A 265 -3.76 -11.75 -13.93
N PRO A 266 -3.35 -12.27 -15.11
CA PRO A 266 -2.07 -11.92 -15.71
C PRO A 266 -1.92 -10.41 -15.94
N THR A 267 -0.69 -9.91 -15.96
CA THR A 267 -0.40 -8.54 -16.40
C THR A 267 -1.08 -8.23 -17.75
N GLY A 268 -1.73 -7.08 -17.82
CA GLY A 268 -2.52 -6.64 -18.97
C GLY A 268 -3.96 -7.14 -18.96
N SER A 269 -4.45 -7.70 -17.84
CA SER A 269 -5.87 -8.00 -17.67
C SER A 269 -6.67 -6.70 -17.52
N ASP A 270 -7.91 -6.68 -18.01
CA ASP A 270 -8.84 -5.56 -17.90
C ASP A 270 -9.83 -5.77 -16.74
N PHE A 271 -10.16 -4.68 -16.06
CA PHE A 271 -11.02 -4.66 -14.88
C PHE A 271 -12.09 -3.58 -14.99
N THR A 272 -13.29 -3.92 -14.57
CA THR A 272 -14.42 -2.99 -14.44
C THR A 272 -14.32 -2.30 -13.08
N VAL A 273 -13.87 -1.05 -13.09
CA VAL A 273 -13.55 -0.29 -11.87
C VAL A 273 -14.59 0.78 -11.56
N TYR A 274 -14.94 0.85 -10.27
CA TYR A 274 -15.79 1.86 -9.66
C TYR A 274 -15.02 2.58 -8.56
N ARG A 275 -15.42 3.80 -8.23
CA ARG A 275 -14.82 4.60 -7.16
C ARG A 275 -15.84 5.20 -6.22
N ASP A 276 -15.39 5.49 -5.01
CA ASP A 276 -16.13 6.27 -4.01
C ASP A 276 -17.51 5.69 -3.63
N GLY A 277 -17.66 4.36 -3.75
CA GLY A 277 -18.85 3.63 -3.31
C GLY A 277 -18.76 3.21 -1.85
N ASP A 278 -19.92 3.07 -1.19
CA ASP A 278 -20.02 2.63 0.20
C ASP A 278 -19.35 1.27 0.45
N ARG A 279 -19.29 0.41 -0.59
CA ARG A 279 -18.66 -0.90 -0.54
C ARG A 279 -17.22 -0.87 0.00
N CYS A 280 -16.41 0.06 -0.48
CA CYS A 280 -14.99 0.16 -0.13
C CYS A 280 -14.68 1.31 0.82
N ALA A 281 -15.71 1.96 1.37
CA ALA A 281 -15.56 3.10 2.29
C ALA A 281 -14.80 2.73 3.57
N TYR A 282 -14.78 1.45 3.97
CA TYR A 282 -14.02 0.98 5.14
C TYR A 282 -12.49 1.09 4.97
N LEU A 283 -12.00 1.32 3.74
CA LEU A 283 -10.58 1.55 3.44
C LEU A 283 -10.17 3.03 3.51
N LEU A 284 -11.14 3.94 3.70
CA LEU A 284 -10.84 5.34 3.96
C LEU A 284 -10.05 5.47 5.29
N PRO A 285 -9.07 6.37 5.35
CA PRO A 285 -8.27 6.60 6.55
C PRO A 285 -9.07 7.16 7.73
#